data_AF-A0A8M1KYJ6-F1
#
_entry.id   AF-A0A8M1KYJ6-F1
#
_cell.length_a   1.000
_cell.length_b   1.000
_cell.length_c   1.000
_cell.angle_alpha   90.00
_cell.angle_beta   90.00
_cell.angle_gamma   90.00
#
_symmetry.space_group_name_H-M   'P 1'
#
loop_
_entity.id
_entity.type
_entity.pdbx_description
1 polymer ?
#
loop_
_entity_poly.entity_id
_entity_poly.type
_entity_poly.pdbx_seq_one_letter_code
_entity_poly.pdbx_strand_id
1 'polypeptide(L)'
;MAQDWKSADLELCLERAEPVEGMRKMGTSRPSTGWKICLSLLAIGLCAAAAICFTDQKRDITEGSENLRRPLRQISDTQTAIHLEGLFNHTFSKTTVEWRDHQDQSFHKGALKLVKNEIVIPKKGIYFVYSQVSFRINCQVSPDQAQPLETVQLSHMVMRASRAFDDHQPLLNTKRSGCKQFISEEDSGKRWYSAINLGAVFSLEEGDRLSTRTEPHAELPSVEGDSGKSFFGVFAL
;
A
#
# COMPACT_ATOMS: atom_id res chain seq x y z
N MET A 1 -19.42 -26.49 4.99
CA MET A 1 -18.12 -26.66 4.33
C MET A 1 -17.26 -25.48 4.72
N ALA A 2 -16.51 -25.63 5.81
CA ALA A 2 -15.53 -24.66 6.29
C ALA A 2 -14.17 -25.35 6.16
N GLN A 3 -13.25 -24.74 5.42
CA GLN A 3 -11.96 -25.32 5.09
C GLN A 3 -10.92 -24.70 6.03
N ASP A 4 -10.48 -25.53 6.97
CA ASP A 4 -9.41 -25.31 7.95
C ASP A 4 -8.06 -25.50 7.24
N TRP A 5 -7.22 -24.47 7.19
CA TRP A 5 -5.84 -24.57 6.71
C TRP A 5 -4.92 -24.46 7.92
N LYS A 6 -4.51 -25.61 8.45
CA LYS A 6 -3.44 -25.68 9.45
C LYS A 6 -2.09 -25.73 8.76
N SER A 7 -1.25 -24.78 9.16
CA SER A 7 0.20 -24.73 9.04
C SER A 7 0.84 -26.11 9.22
N ALA A 8 1.44 -26.63 8.15
CA ALA A 8 2.44 -27.69 8.20
C ALA A 8 3.60 -27.25 7.30
N ASP A 9 4.80 -27.32 7.86
CA ASP A 9 6.13 -27.32 7.21
C ASP A 9 7.11 -26.37 7.90
N LEU A 10 7.53 -26.72 9.12
CA LEU A 10 8.77 -26.24 9.72
C LEU A 10 9.13 -27.12 10.93
N GLU A 11 9.51 -28.37 10.70
CA GLU A 11 10.15 -29.25 11.69
C GLU A 11 10.81 -30.41 10.92
N LEU A 12 11.96 -30.15 10.31
CA LEU A 12 12.81 -31.16 9.70
C LEU A 12 14.26 -30.68 9.80
N CYS A 13 14.88 -30.97 10.95
CA CYS A 13 16.30 -31.31 11.13
C CYS A 13 16.69 -31.19 12.62
N LEU A 14 16.20 -32.12 13.45
CA LEU A 14 16.83 -32.45 14.73
C LEU A 14 16.52 -33.92 15.05
N GLU A 15 16.99 -34.81 14.17
CA GLU A 15 16.97 -36.24 14.43
C GLU A 15 18.27 -36.63 15.16
N ARG A 16 18.07 -37.20 16.35
CA ARG A 16 18.77 -38.38 16.88
C ARG A 16 20.20 -38.16 17.45
N ALA A 17 20.25 -38.04 18.77
CA ALA A 17 21.29 -38.67 19.58
C ALA A 17 20.63 -39.33 20.81
N GLU A 18 20.29 -40.61 20.68
CA GLU A 18 19.99 -41.51 21.80
C GLU A 18 21.31 -41.91 22.50
N PRO A 19 21.31 -42.21 23.80
CA PRO A 19 22.51 -42.48 24.56
C PRO A 19 22.97 -43.93 24.37
N VAL A 20 24.23 -44.13 24.00
CA VAL A 20 24.87 -45.45 24.03
C VAL A 20 25.47 -45.66 25.42
N GLU A 21 24.83 -46.56 26.17
CA GLU A 21 25.28 -47.02 27.46
C GLU A 21 26.18 -48.25 27.30
N GLY A 22 27.34 -48.20 27.97
CA GLY A 22 28.11 -49.38 28.34
C GLY A 22 29.43 -49.59 27.60
N MET A 23 30.55 -49.29 28.28
CA MET A 23 31.48 -50.35 28.67
C MET A 23 32.54 -49.88 29.69
N ARG A 24 32.53 -50.62 30.80
CA ARG A 24 33.67 -51.13 31.58
C ARG A 24 34.54 -50.14 32.37
N LYS A 25 34.51 -50.38 33.68
CA LYS A 25 35.45 -49.95 34.71
C LYS A 25 36.90 -50.05 34.22
N MET A 26 37.58 -48.91 34.16
CA MET A 26 39.04 -48.84 34.13
C MET A 26 39.51 -48.24 35.46
N GLY A 27 40.58 -48.81 35.99
CA GLY A 27 40.98 -48.72 37.39
C GLY A 27 41.22 -47.31 37.94
N THR A 28 41.09 -47.27 39.26
CA THR A 28 41.47 -46.17 40.14
C THR A 28 42.90 -45.69 39.86
N SER A 29 43.05 -44.46 39.41
CA SER A 29 44.26 -43.67 39.63
C SER A 29 43.87 -42.30 40.14
N ARG A 30 44.53 -41.83 41.21
CA ARG A 30 44.32 -40.48 41.75
C ARG A 30 44.58 -39.47 40.63
N PRO A 31 43.63 -38.58 40.29
CA PRO A 31 43.89 -37.57 39.28
C PRO A 31 44.98 -36.65 39.82
N SER A 32 46.13 -36.60 39.13
CA SER A 32 47.17 -35.65 39.48
C SER A 32 46.61 -34.23 39.30
N THR A 33 46.99 -33.34 40.20
CA THR A 33 46.52 -31.95 40.27
C THR A 33 46.66 -31.22 38.93
N GLY A 34 47.58 -31.65 38.05
CA GLY A 34 47.80 -31.08 36.71
C GLY A 34 46.64 -31.29 35.71
N TRP A 35 45.90 -32.40 35.76
CA TRP A 35 44.79 -32.63 34.80
C TRP A 35 43.64 -31.65 35.03
N LYS A 36 43.35 -31.34 36.30
CA LYS A 36 42.29 -30.38 36.67
C LYS A 36 42.63 -28.96 36.24
N ILE A 37 43.92 -28.58 36.33
CA ILE A 37 44.40 -27.27 35.87
C ILE A 37 44.30 -27.17 34.34
N CYS A 38 44.67 -28.22 33.62
CA CYS A 38 44.59 -28.25 32.15
C CYS A 38 43.14 -28.12 31.64
N LEU A 39 42.19 -28.84 32.24
CA LEU A 39 40.77 -28.72 31.91
C LEU A 39 40.22 -27.32 32.20
N SER A 40 40.63 -26.72 33.31
CA SER A 40 40.20 -25.37 33.70
C SER A 40 40.72 -24.32 32.72
N LEU A 41 41.98 -24.42 32.28
CA LEU A 41 42.57 -23.52 31.29
C LEU A 41 41.90 -23.66 29.92
N LEU A 42 41.56 -24.89 29.49
CA LEU A 42 40.82 -25.13 28.25
C LEU A 42 39.40 -24.53 28.31
N ALA A 43 38.69 -24.69 29.43
CA ALA A 43 37.36 -24.10 29.61
C ALA A 43 37.40 -22.56 29.55
N ILE A 44 38.38 -21.93 30.19
CA ILE A 44 38.57 -20.47 30.14
C ILE A 44 38.90 -20.01 28.71
N GLY A 45 39.77 -20.74 27.99
CA GLY A 45 40.08 -20.45 26.59
C GLY A 45 38.86 -20.55 25.67
N LEU A 46 38.03 -21.57 25.84
CA LEU A 46 36.76 -21.74 25.14
C LEU A 46 35.77 -20.61 25.45
N CYS A 47 35.64 -20.21 26.71
CA CYS A 47 34.79 -19.08 27.11
C CYS A 47 35.28 -17.75 26.52
N ALA A 48 36.59 -17.52 26.49
CA ALA A 48 37.17 -16.32 25.88
C ALA A 48 36.94 -16.27 24.36
N ALA A 49 37.14 -17.40 23.67
CA ALA A 49 36.89 -17.50 22.23
C ALA A 49 35.41 -17.28 21.89
N ALA A 50 34.49 -17.88 22.68
CA ALA A 50 33.06 -17.65 22.50
C ALA A 50 32.69 -16.17 22.69
N ALA A 51 33.21 -15.50 23.74
CA ALA A 51 32.96 -14.08 23.97
C ALA A 51 33.48 -13.20 22.81
N ILE A 52 34.65 -13.52 22.24
CA ILE A 52 35.19 -12.82 21.08
C ILE A 52 34.28 -13.02 19.87
N CYS A 53 33.90 -14.27 19.55
CA CYS A 53 32.99 -14.56 18.42
C CYS A 53 31.61 -13.88 18.58
N PHE A 54 31.04 -13.86 19.79
CA PHE A 54 29.78 -13.17 20.07
C PHE A 54 29.91 -11.65 19.93
N THR A 55 31.04 -11.05 20.31
CA THR A 55 31.27 -9.61 20.14
C THR A 55 31.52 -9.22 18.69
N ASP A 56 32.21 -10.05 17.91
CA ASP A 56 32.39 -9.83 16.46
C ASP A 56 31.07 -9.99 15.70
N GLN A 57 30.29 -11.03 15.99
CA GLN A 57 28.95 -11.20 15.40
C GLN A 57 28.03 -10.02 15.76
N LYS A 58 28.10 -9.51 16.99
CA LYS A 58 27.32 -8.33 17.40
C LYS A 58 27.77 -7.07 16.67
N ARG A 59 29.07 -6.89 16.43
CA ARG A 59 29.62 -5.77 15.65
C ARG A 59 29.15 -5.84 14.20
N ASP A 60 29.24 -7.01 13.58
CA ASP A 60 28.87 -7.23 12.17
C ASP A 60 27.36 -7.02 11.93
N ILE A 61 26.50 -7.51 12.84
CA ILE A 61 25.05 -7.27 12.78
C ILE A 61 24.72 -5.77 12.98
N THR A 62 25.44 -5.10 13.88
CA THR A 62 25.20 -3.67 14.16
C THR A 62 25.68 -2.80 13.01
N GLU A 63 26.85 -3.08 12.43
CA GLU A 63 27.38 -2.35 11.27
C GLU A 63 26.59 -2.62 9.99
N GLY A 64 26.16 -3.86 9.74
CA GLY A 64 25.29 -4.20 8.61
C GLY A 64 23.92 -3.53 8.69
N SER A 65 23.31 -3.47 9.88
CA SER A 65 22.04 -2.78 10.12
C SER A 65 22.14 -1.27 9.92
N GLU A 66 23.19 -0.64 10.45
CA GLU A 66 23.42 0.80 10.28
C GLU A 66 23.74 1.18 8.81
N ASN A 67 24.49 0.33 8.10
CA ASN A 67 24.77 0.54 6.67
C ASN A 67 23.54 0.37 5.77
N LEU A 68 22.55 -0.45 6.16
CA LEU A 68 21.28 -0.55 5.43
C LEU A 68 20.32 0.60 5.78
N ARG A 69 20.34 1.06 7.04
CA ARG A 69 19.48 2.16 7.52
C ARG A 69 19.79 3.49 6.84
N ARG A 70 21.06 3.80 6.55
CA ARG A 70 21.45 5.06 5.90
C ARG A 70 20.85 5.25 4.50
N PRO A 71 21.00 4.32 3.53
CA PRO A 71 20.40 4.46 2.21
C PRO A 71 18.87 4.42 2.24
N LEU A 72 18.25 3.59 3.10
CA LEU A 72 16.78 3.55 3.23
C LEU A 72 16.22 4.88 3.77
N ARG A 73 16.91 5.51 4.71
CA ARG A 73 16.53 6.81 5.26
C ARG A 73 16.71 7.94 4.23
N GLN A 74 17.77 7.86 3.42
CA GLN A 74 18.04 8.81 2.35
C GLN A 74 17.04 8.67 1.18
N ILE A 75 16.59 7.45 0.85
CA ILE A 75 15.49 7.20 -0.10
C ILE A 75 14.16 7.69 0.46
N SER A 76 13.92 7.50 1.76
CA SER A 76 12.71 8.00 2.41
C SER A 76 12.64 9.53 2.29
N ASP A 77 13.70 10.27 2.61
CA ASP A 77 13.65 11.74 2.62
C ASP A 77 13.53 12.39 1.23
N THR A 78 13.87 11.69 0.15
CA THR A 78 13.73 12.18 -1.23
C THR A 78 12.41 11.78 -1.90
N GLN A 79 11.68 10.81 -1.32
CA GLN A 79 10.47 10.28 -1.92
C GLN A 79 9.37 11.36 -1.95
N THR A 80 8.98 11.73 -3.16
CA THR A 80 7.90 12.70 -3.40
C THR A 80 6.62 11.94 -3.71
N ALA A 81 5.61 12.11 -2.86
CA ALA A 81 4.34 11.40 -2.95
C ALA A 81 3.19 12.26 -2.43
N ILE A 82 2.00 12.06 -2.97
CA ILE A 82 0.75 12.62 -2.45
C ILE A 82 -0.35 11.57 -2.58
N HIS A 83 -1.15 11.44 -1.54
CA HIS A 83 -2.35 10.63 -1.48
C HIS A 83 -3.47 11.51 -0.92
N LEU A 84 -4.54 11.66 -1.67
CA LEU A 84 -5.67 12.53 -1.35
C LEU A 84 -6.92 11.69 -1.13
N GLU A 85 -7.75 12.11 -0.20
CA GLU A 85 -9.07 11.53 0.02
C GLU A 85 -10.13 12.39 -0.70
N GLY A 86 -11.15 11.74 -1.24
CA GLY A 86 -12.15 12.36 -2.09
C GLY A 86 -13.55 12.25 -1.52
N LEU A 87 -14.31 13.35 -1.60
CA LEU A 87 -15.75 13.33 -1.34
C LEU A 87 -16.51 14.23 -2.30
N PHE A 88 -17.80 13.97 -2.43
CA PHE A 88 -18.68 14.86 -3.16
C PHE A 88 -19.04 16.09 -2.32
N ASN A 89 -18.76 17.27 -2.85
CA ASN A 89 -19.17 18.54 -2.28
C ASN A 89 -19.83 19.42 -3.34
N HIS A 90 -21.16 19.49 -3.31
CA HIS A 90 -21.97 20.27 -4.25
C HIS A 90 -21.70 21.79 -4.20
N THR A 91 -21.19 22.32 -3.08
CA THR A 91 -20.81 23.73 -2.94
C THR A 91 -19.45 24.00 -3.58
N PHE A 92 -18.58 22.99 -3.64
CA PHE A 92 -17.29 23.08 -4.30
C PHE A 92 -17.41 22.94 -5.83
N SER A 93 -18.06 21.86 -6.29
CA SER A 93 -18.23 21.56 -7.70
C SER A 93 -19.41 20.64 -7.93
N LYS A 94 -20.08 20.78 -9.08
CA LYS A 94 -21.11 19.85 -9.56
C LYS A 94 -20.58 18.82 -10.55
N THR A 95 -19.30 18.88 -10.90
CA THR A 95 -18.72 18.11 -12.02
C THR A 95 -17.48 17.32 -11.62
N THR A 96 -16.95 17.51 -10.41
CA THR A 96 -15.74 16.84 -9.94
C THR A 96 -15.87 16.42 -8.48
N VAL A 97 -15.17 15.36 -8.11
CA VAL A 97 -14.89 15.04 -6.70
C VAL A 97 -13.99 16.14 -6.14
N GLU A 98 -14.24 16.56 -4.89
CA GLU A 98 -13.33 17.45 -4.17
C GLU A 98 -12.25 16.58 -3.53
N TRP A 99 -11.01 16.82 -3.92
CA TRP A 99 -9.85 16.16 -3.33
C TRP A 99 -9.34 16.97 -2.16
N ARG A 100 -8.95 16.29 -1.08
CA ARG A 100 -8.46 16.91 0.14
C ARG A 100 -7.18 16.25 0.60
N ASP A 101 -6.31 17.10 1.13
CA ASP A 101 -5.09 16.74 1.84
C ASP A 101 -5.32 16.95 3.34
N HIS A 102 -4.53 16.29 4.19
CA HIS A 102 -4.59 16.34 5.65
C HIS A 102 -5.91 15.89 6.29
N GLN A 103 -6.67 15.04 5.60
CA GLN A 103 -7.87 14.36 6.09
C GLN A 103 -7.71 12.83 6.07
N ASP A 104 -8.18 12.15 7.11
CA ASP A 104 -8.16 10.69 7.23
C ASP A 104 -6.77 10.07 6.97
N GLN A 105 -6.62 9.28 5.89
CA GLN A 105 -5.37 8.61 5.51
C GLN A 105 -4.60 9.37 4.41
N SER A 106 -5.06 10.57 4.04
CA SER A 106 -4.33 11.43 3.10
C SER A 106 -3.00 11.90 3.69
N PHE A 107 -2.01 12.02 2.81
CA PHE A 107 -0.70 12.53 3.15
C PHE A 107 -0.05 13.17 1.92
N HIS A 108 0.89 14.07 2.17
CA HIS A 108 1.85 14.49 1.17
C HIS A 108 3.26 14.45 1.73
N LYS A 109 4.22 14.20 0.86
CA LYS A 109 5.65 14.20 1.15
C LYS A 109 6.41 14.79 -0.04
N GLY A 110 7.40 15.62 0.26
CA GLY A 110 8.19 16.29 -0.77
C GLY A 110 7.45 17.46 -1.40
N ALA A 111 7.61 17.63 -2.72
CA ALA A 111 7.19 18.85 -3.42
C ALA A 111 5.85 18.76 -4.17
N LEU A 112 5.20 17.59 -4.21
CA LEU A 112 3.85 17.44 -4.78
C LEU A 112 2.86 18.23 -3.94
N LYS A 113 1.94 18.94 -4.60
CA LYS A 113 0.93 19.78 -3.95
C LYS A 113 -0.40 19.68 -4.65
N LEU A 114 -1.46 19.75 -3.87
CA LEU A 114 -2.82 19.96 -4.36
C LEU A 114 -3.08 21.48 -4.48
N VAL A 115 -3.37 21.95 -5.68
CA VAL A 115 -3.68 23.36 -5.96
C VAL A 115 -4.94 23.41 -6.81
N LYS A 116 -6.01 24.02 -6.28
CA LYS A 116 -7.31 24.16 -6.99
C LYS A 116 -7.85 22.81 -7.52
N ASN A 117 -7.80 21.76 -6.68
CA ASN A 117 -8.23 20.39 -7.04
C ASN A 117 -7.34 19.66 -8.05
N GLU A 118 -6.14 20.16 -8.33
CA GLU A 118 -5.18 19.53 -9.23
C GLU A 118 -3.87 19.23 -8.51
N ILE A 119 -3.29 18.06 -8.75
CA ILE A 119 -1.93 17.72 -8.32
C ILE A 119 -0.94 18.38 -9.29
N VAL A 120 -0.04 19.22 -8.78
CA VAL A 120 0.98 19.90 -9.58
C VAL A 120 2.29 19.13 -9.52
N ILE A 121 2.81 18.73 -10.68
CA ILE A 121 4.08 18.00 -10.81
C ILE A 121 5.26 18.95 -10.57
N PRO A 122 6.09 18.72 -9.55
CA PRO A 122 7.12 19.69 -9.15
C PRO A 122 8.40 19.61 -9.98
N LYS A 123 8.65 18.49 -10.66
CA LYS A 123 9.86 18.26 -11.46
C LYS A 123 9.57 17.22 -12.54
N LYS A 124 10.23 17.34 -13.70
CA LYS A 124 10.23 16.29 -14.72
C LYS A 124 10.69 14.95 -14.13
N GLY A 125 9.98 13.88 -14.45
CA GLY A 125 10.31 12.55 -13.98
C GLY A 125 9.29 11.49 -14.35
N ILE A 126 9.52 10.27 -13.84
CA ILE A 126 8.60 9.15 -13.95
C ILE A 126 7.75 9.10 -12.68
N TYR A 127 6.43 9.01 -12.86
CA TYR A 127 5.47 9.01 -11.76
C TYR A 127 4.49 7.86 -11.92
N PHE A 128 4.17 7.19 -10.82
CA PHE A 128 3.00 6.34 -10.75
C PHE A 128 1.79 7.19 -10.33
N VAL A 129 0.77 7.22 -11.17
CA VAL A 129 -0.47 7.98 -10.99
C VAL A 129 -1.60 6.99 -10.82
N TYR A 130 -2.44 7.17 -9.78
CA TYR A 130 -3.56 6.27 -9.50
C TYR A 130 -4.75 7.02 -8.92
N SER A 131 -5.95 6.50 -9.15
CA SER A 131 -7.19 7.06 -8.63
C SER A 131 -8.24 5.97 -8.45
N GLN A 132 -9.01 6.05 -7.37
CA GLN A 132 -10.19 5.24 -7.12
C GLN A 132 -11.37 6.14 -6.77
N VAL A 133 -12.55 5.79 -7.28
CA VAL A 133 -13.84 6.33 -6.84
C VAL A 133 -14.80 5.19 -6.59
N SER A 134 -15.44 5.18 -5.43
CA SER A 134 -16.49 4.23 -5.07
C SER A 134 -17.85 4.92 -5.10
N PHE A 135 -18.87 4.22 -5.58
CA PHE A 135 -20.22 4.73 -5.77
C PHE A 135 -21.23 3.84 -5.06
N ARG A 136 -22.25 4.48 -4.50
CA ARG A 136 -23.48 3.89 -3.97
C ARG A 136 -24.68 4.39 -4.77
N ILE A 137 -24.94 3.73 -5.89
CA ILE A 137 -25.85 4.17 -6.97
C ILE A 137 -27.29 3.78 -6.65
N ASN A 138 -28.24 4.65 -6.99
CA ASN A 138 -29.66 4.28 -7.06
C ASN A 138 -30.07 4.02 -8.52
N CYS A 139 -30.43 2.78 -8.84
CA CYS A 139 -30.93 2.43 -10.17
C CYS A 139 -32.46 2.41 -10.26
N GLN A 140 -33.14 2.82 -9.21
CA GLN A 140 -34.59 2.98 -9.25
C GLN A 140 -34.96 4.27 -9.99
N VAL A 141 -35.92 4.15 -10.90
CA VAL A 141 -36.51 5.29 -11.61
C VAL A 141 -38.02 5.38 -11.31
N SER A 142 -38.53 6.61 -11.29
CA SER A 142 -39.97 6.86 -11.09
C SER A 142 -40.77 6.38 -12.31
N PRO A 143 -41.97 5.81 -12.12
CA PRO A 143 -42.88 5.46 -13.22
C PRO A 143 -43.20 6.65 -14.15
N ASP A 144 -43.11 7.88 -13.65
CA ASP A 144 -43.37 9.11 -14.42
C ASP A 144 -42.23 9.46 -15.40
N GLN A 145 -41.09 8.78 -15.31
CA GLN A 145 -40.00 8.96 -16.27
C GLN A 145 -40.30 8.18 -17.55
N ALA A 146 -40.80 8.88 -18.57
CA ALA A 146 -41.11 8.35 -19.90
C ALA A 146 -39.88 7.93 -20.74
N GLN A 147 -38.71 7.74 -20.13
CA GLN A 147 -37.47 7.37 -20.83
C GLN A 147 -37.24 5.84 -20.77
N PRO A 148 -36.59 5.26 -21.79
CA PRO A 148 -36.18 3.86 -21.75
C PRO A 148 -35.32 3.56 -20.52
N LEU A 149 -35.49 2.38 -19.93
CA LEU A 149 -34.62 1.91 -18.86
C LEU A 149 -33.21 1.65 -19.42
N GLU A 150 -32.23 2.41 -18.93
CA GLU A 150 -30.85 2.30 -19.36
C GLU A 150 -29.97 1.57 -18.33
N THR A 151 -28.79 1.15 -18.78
CA THR A 151 -27.73 0.72 -17.88
C THR A 151 -26.92 1.94 -17.48
N VAL A 152 -26.83 2.22 -16.18
CA VAL A 152 -25.99 3.31 -15.67
C VAL A 152 -24.54 3.01 -16.04
N GLN A 153 -23.95 3.85 -16.88
CA GLN A 153 -22.53 3.77 -17.26
C GLN A 153 -21.75 4.80 -16.45
N LEU A 154 -20.77 4.34 -15.69
CA LEU A 154 -19.87 5.20 -14.94
C LEU A 154 -18.54 5.30 -15.67
N SER A 155 -17.93 6.48 -15.65
CA SER A 155 -16.58 6.72 -16.14
C SER A 155 -15.79 7.48 -15.11
N HIS A 156 -14.53 7.11 -14.93
CA HIS A 156 -13.58 7.87 -14.14
C HIS A 156 -12.29 8.05 -14.94
N MET A 157 -11.78 9.27 -14.94
CA MET A 157 -10.62 9.67 -15.71
C MET A 157 -9.66 10.47 -14.83
N VAL A 158 -8.36 10.28 -15.06
CA VAL A 158 -7.34 11.24 -14.67
C VAL A 158 -7.00 12.06 -15.91
N MET A 159 -7.09 13.37 -15.79
CA MET A 159 -6.82 14.33 -16.85
C MET A 159 -5.46 14.99 -16.59
N ARG A 160 -4.73 15.32 -17.65
CA ARG A 160 -3.46 16.05 -17.61
C ARG A 160 -3.60 17.34 -18.40
N ALA A 161 -3.34 18.47 -17.74
CA ALA A 161 -2.99 19.71 -18.42
C ALA A 161 -1.45 19.87 -18.43
N SER A 162 -0.90 20.24 -19.58
CA SER A 162 0.53 20.40 -19.79
C SER A 162 0.77 21.56 -20.73
N ARG A 163 1.93 22.21 -20.67
CA ARG A 163 2.30 23.25 -21.64
C ARG A 163 2.46 22.72 -23.07
N ALA A 164 2.56 21.39 -23.24
CA ALA A 164 2.66 20.75 -24.53
C ALA A 164 1.31 20.67 -25.29
N PHE A 165 0.18 20.90 -24.61
CA PHE A 165 -1.16 20.78 -25.19
C PHE A 165 -2.03 21.97 -24.76
N ASP A 166 -2.95 22.41 -25.62
CA ASP A 166 -3.78 23.59 -25.35
C ASP A 166 -4.93 23.34 -24.33
N ASP A 167 -5.26 22.08 -24.05
CA ASP A 167 -6.38 21.68 -23.17
C ASP A 167 -6.06 20.41 -22.35
N HIS A 168 -6.88 20.11 -21.34
CA HIS A 168 -6.81 18.90 -20.52
C HIS A 168 -7.06 17.64 -21.36
N GLN A 169 -6.07 16.73 -21.40
CA GLN A 169 -6.16 15.45 -22.10
C GLN A 169 -6.33 14.28 -21.13
N PRO A 170 -7.11 13.23 -21.46
CA PRO A 170 -7.18 12.03 -20.63
C PRO A 170 -5.81 11.34 -20.54
N LEU A 171 -5.29 11.19 -19.32
CA LEU A 171 -4.08 10.43 -19.01
C LEU A 171 -4.42 8.97 -18.72
N LEU A 172 -5.51 8.75 -17.97
CA LEU A 172 -6.13 7.45 -17.71
C LEU A 172 -7.63 7.57 -17.85
N ASN A 173 -8.28 6.53 -18.37
CA ASN A 173 -9.74 6.46 -18.49
C ASN A 173 -10.22 5.04 -18.24
N THR A 174 -11.27 4.88 -17.44
CA THR A 174 -11.97 3.61 -17.29
C THR A 174 -13.47 3.85 -17.27
N LYS A 175 -14.20 2.93 -17.89
CA LYS A 175 -15.68 2.89 -17.87
C LYS A 175 -16.15 1.59 -17.24
N ARG A 176 -17.23 1.66 -16.48
CA ARG A 176 -17.84 0.51 -15.82
C ARG A 176 -19.36 0.64 -15.84
N SER A 177 -20.05 -0.42 -16.23
CA SER A 177 -21.49 -0.51 -16.07
C SER A 177 -21.83 -0.75 -14.59
N GLY A 178 -22.66 0.10 -14.02
CA GLY A 178 -23.10 0.04 -12.63
C GLY A 178 -24.25 -0.94 -12.44
N CYS A 179 -25.47 -0.50 -12.73
CA CYS A 179 -26.69 -1.31 -12.67
C CYS A 179 -27.66 -0.96 -13.78
N LYS A 180 -28.57 -1.90 -14.08
CA LYS A 180 -29.68 -1.67 -14.99
C LYS A 180 -30.81 -0.98 -14.22
N GLN A 181 -31.35 0.08 -14.79
CA GLN A 181 -32.47 0.79 -14.20
C GLN A 181 -33.73 -0.08 -14.17
N PHE A 182 -34.58 0.16 -13.18
CA PHE A 182 -35.88 -0.49 -13.04
C PHE A 182 -36.90 0.47 -12.42
N ILE A 183 -38.15 0.32 -12.82
CA ILE A 183 -39.26 1.14 -12.31
C ILE A 183 -39.69 0.61 -10.95
N SER A 184 -39.90 1.49 -9.98
CA SER A 184 -40.57 1.16 -8.73
C SER A 184 -41.19 2.42 -8.11
N GLU A 185 -42.38 2.27 -7.54
CA GLU A 185 -43.19 3.35 -6.97
C GLU A 185 -42.65 3.88 -5.61
N GLU A 186 -42.00 3.03 -4.83
CA GLU A 186 -41.46 3.37 -3.50
C GLU A 186 -39.94 3.20 -3.48
N ASP A 187 -39.18 4.19 -2.96
CA ASP A 187 -37.73 4.05 -2.81
C ASP A 187 -37.40 2.85 -1.92
N SER A 188 -36.92 1.77 -2.54
CA SER A 188 -36.58 0.54 -1.83
C SER A 188 -35.40 0.70 -0.87
N GLY A 189 -34.68 1.84 -0.93
CA GLY A 189 -33.45 2.09 -0.19
C GLY A 189 -32.27 1.24 -0.66
N LYS A 190 -32.48 0.31 -1.61
CA LYS A 190 -31.44 -0.55 -2.18
C LYS A 190 -30.50 0.30 -3.03
N ARG A 191 -29.20 0.09 -2.83
CA ARG A 191 -28.16 0.77 -3.58
C ARG A 191 -27.16 -0.24 -4.14
N TRP A 192 -26.67 0.04 -5.33
CA TRP A 192 -25.64 -0.76 -5.99
C TRP A 192 -24.26 -0.17 -5.71
N TYR A 193 -23.35 -1.04 -5.27
CA TYR A 193 -21.97 -0.67 -5.01
C TYR A 193 -21.13 -0.93 -6.25
N SER A 194 -20.39 0.09 -6.69
CA SER A 194 -19.46 0.00 -7.79
C SER A 194 -18.22 0.81 -7.46
N ALA A 195 -17.04 0.31 -7.83
CA ALA A 195 -15.79 1.06 -7.69
C ALA A 195 -15.05 1.06 -9.04
N ILE A 196 -14.47 2.21 -9.39
CA ILE A 196 -13.54 2.31 -10.51
C ILE A 196 -12.18 2.63 -9.93
N ASN A 197 -11.21 1.76 -10.18
CA ASN A 197 -9.82 1.94 -9.79
C ASN A 197 -8.95 1.89 -11.05
N LEU A 198 -8.02 2.82 -11.17
CA LEU A 198 -7.14 2.97 -12.31
C LEU A 198 -5.78 3.48 -11.84
N GLY A 199 -4.71 3.04 -12.51
CA GLY A 199 -3.37 3.53 -12.24
C GLY A 199 -2.35 3.03 -13.25
N ALA A 200 -1.35 3.86 -13.54
CA ALA A 200 -0.24 3.51 -14.42
C ALA A 200 0.96 4.45 -14.21
N VAL A 201 2.06 4.13 -14.88
CA VAL A 201 3.29 4.92 -14.85
C VAL A 201 3.34 5.88 -16.05
N PHE A 202 3.72 7.13 -15.80
CA PHE A 202 3.85 8.17 -16.83
C PHE A 202 5.13 8.97 -16.68
N SER A 203 5.69 9.39 -17.82
CA SER A 203 6.68 10.47 -17.86
C SER A 203 5.95 11.81 -17.89
N LEU A 204 6.16 12.62 -16.85
CA LEU A 204 5.50 13.92 -16.66
C LEU A 204 6.54 15.03 -16.64
N GLU A 205 6.13 16.21 -17.10
CA GLU A 205 6.96 17.40 -17.14
C GLU A 205 6.71 18.28 -15.90
N GLU A 206 7.68 19.12 -15.58
CA GLU A 206 7.53 20.12 -14.51
C GLU A 206 6.38 21.09 -14.83
N GLY A 207 5.50 21.28 -13.84
CA GLY A 207 4.35 22.16 -13.97
C GLY A 207 3.12 21.53 -14.62
N ASP A 208 3.18 20.25 -15.01
CA ASP A 208 1.98 19.49 -15.36
C ASP A 208 0.98 19.46 -14.21
N ARG A 209 -0.31 19.48 -14.56
CA ARG A 209 -1.43 19.49 -13.62
C ARG A 209 -2.29 18.27 -13.86
N LEU A 210 -2.50 17.47 -12.82
CA LEU A 210 -3.33 16.29 -12.87
C LEU A 210 -4.62 16.53 -12.11
N SER A 211 -5.75 16.33 -12.78
CA SER A 211 -7.09 16.43 -12.19
C SER A 211 -7.87 15.14 -12.47
N THR A 212 -9.07 15.02 -11.90
CA THR A 212 -9.95 13.89 -12.21
C THR A 212 -11.29 14.37 -12.74
N ARG A 213 -11.91 13.51 -13.56
CA ARG A 213 -13.26 13.72 -14.09
C ARG A 213 -14.05 12.43 -13.92
N THR A 214 -15.26 12.56 -13.37
CA THR A 214 -16.16 11.44 -13.14
C THR A 214 -17.47 11.71 -13.85
N GLU A 215 -17.92 10.76 -14.65
CA GLU A 215 -19.15 10.87 -15.44
C GLU A 215 -20.09 9.68 -15.22
N PRO A 216 -21.41 9.88 -15.38
CA PRO A 216 -22.06 11.18 -15.56
C PRO A 216 -22.03 12.01 -14.26
N HIS A 217 -22.01 13.34 -14.38
CA HIS A 217 -22.00 14.23 -13.21
C HIS A 217 -23.21 14.03 -12.28
N ALA A 218 -24.32 13.50 -12.81
CA ALA A 218 -25.50 13.13 -12.04
C ALA A 218 -25.24 12.07 -10.96
N GLU A 219 -24.19 11.26 -11.10
CA GLU A 219 -23.82 10.19 -10.16
C GLU A 219 -22.75 10.64 -9.15
N LEU A 220 -22.25 11.88 -9.24
CA LEU A 220 -21.31 12.42 -8.24
C LEU A 220 -21.89 12.43 -6.81
N PRO A 221 -23.19 12.74 -6.56
CA PRO A 221 -23.79 12.60 -5.23
C PRO A 221 -23.77 11.19 -4.66
N SER A 222 -23.59 10.18 -5.51
CA SER A 222 -23.47 8.78 -5.12
C SER A 222 -22.04 8.37 -4.79
N VAL A 223 -21.04 9.24 -4.95
CA VAL A 223 -19.65 8.94 -4.56
C VAL A 223 -19.55 8.79 -3.04
N GLU A 224 -18.94 7.70 -2.60
CA GLU A 224 -18.69 7.42 -1.19
C GLU A 224 -17.50 8.26 -0.70
N GLY A 225 -17.74 9.06 0.34
CA GLY A 225 -16.74 9.92 0.99
C GLY A 225 -16.19 9.38 2.31
N ASP A 226 -16.50 8.12 2.67
CA ASP A 226 -15.87 7.47 3.82
C ASP A 226 -14.39 7.20 3.52
N SER A 227 -13.52 7.24 4.54
CA SER A 227 -12.07 7.02 4.36
C SER A 227 -11.76 5.73 3.58
N GLY A 228 -10.83 5.85 2.63
CA GLY A 228 -10.35 4.73 1.81
C GLY A 228 -11.31 4.28 0.70
N LYS A 229 -12.47 4.94 0.53
CA LYS A 229 -13.41 4.62 -0.57
C LYS A 229 -13.04 5.28 -1.88
N SER A 230 -12.65 6.56 -1.80
CA SER A 230 -12.38 7.39 -2.97
C SER A 230 -11.10 8.19 -2.73
N PHE A 231 -10.08 7.96 -3.54
CA PHE A 231 -8.75 8.56 -3.35
C PHE A 231 -8.06 8.84 -4.68
N PHE A 232 -7.14 9.81 -4.68
CA PHE A 232 -6.33 10.19 -5.84
C PHE A 232 -4.89 10.44 -5.41
N GLY A 233 -3.92 9.84 -6.09
CA GLY A 233 -2.54 9.93 -5.65
C GLY A 233 -1.51 9.77 -6.74
N VAL A 234 -0.32 10.25 -6.41
CA VAL A 234 0.86 10.30 -7.29
C VAL A 234 2.11 10.09 -6.45
N PHE A 235 3.06 9.29 -6.92
CA PHE A 235 4.42 9.28 -6.37
C PHE A 235 5.47 9.17 -7.47
N ALA A 236 6.62 9.80 -7.23
CA ALA A 236 7.78 9.72 -8.11
C ALA A 236 8.47 8.34 -7.97
N LEU A 237 8.96 7.81 -9.10
CA LEU A 237 9.75 6.57 -9.19
C LEU A 237 11.25 6.86 -9.30
#